data_AF-A0A938C386-F1
#
_entry.id   AF-A0A938C386-F1
#
_cell.length_a   1.000
_cell.length_b   1.000
_cell.length_c   1.000
_cell.angle_alpha   90.00
_cell.angle_beta   90.00
_cell.angle_gamma   90.00
#
_symmetry.space_group_name_H-M   'P 1'
#
loop_
_entity.id
_entity.type
_entity.pdbx_description
1 polymer ?
#
loop_
_entity_poly.entity_id
_entity_poly.type
_entity_poly.pdbx_seq_one_letter_code
_entity_poly.pdbx_strand_id
1 'polypeptide(L)'
;MKRTNQRLLAAGIAKKGFRRWYERQLIDAHLWLVGCLVAMILVAAGVELATLGTGTAERLSDGALVLGGLAAGAYAFRRYLRTLMVAEFIGEQADCPGCGRHGFRVGQQSPIGSTGSGSPAYPHAAAGFDELTAACPRCKCHWPVRLPALGPEKPTP
;
A
#
# COMPACT_ATOMS: atom_id res chain seq x y z
N MET A 1 -14.68 -8.14 -8.49
CA MET A 1 -13.23 -8.35 -8.26
C MET A 1 -12.58 -7.39 -7.25
N LYS A 2 -12.93 -6.08 -7.18
CA LYS A 2 -12.36 -5.14 -6.19
C LYS A 2 -12.44 -5.62 -4.72
N ARG A 3 -13.55 -6.28 -4.35
CA ARG A 3 -13.81 -6.78 -2.98
C ARG A 3 -12.85 -7.90 -2.52
N THR A 4 -12.20 -8.63 -3.44
CA THR A 4 -11.32 -9.76 -3.06
C THR A 4 -10.01 -9.25 -2.46
N ASN A 5 -9.42 -8.20 -3.04
CA ASN A 5 -8.15 -7.62 -2.57
C ASN A 5 -8.31 -6.93 -1.21
N GLN A 6 -9.46 -6.27 -0.99
CA GLN A 6 -9.77 -5.63 0.29
C GLN A 6 -9.91 -6.65 1.42
N ARG A 7 -10.55 -7.80 1.16
CA ARG A 7 -10.65 -8.90 2.13
C ARG A 7 -9.30 -9.53 2.47
N LEU A 8 -8.40 -9.66 1.49
CA LEU A 8 -7.04 -10.17 1.72
C LEU A 8 -6.20 -9.20 2.57
N LEU A 9 -6.34 -7.89 2.34
CA LEU A 9 -5.67 -6.87 3.14
C LEU A 9 -6.21 -6.84 4.58
N ALA A 10 -7.53 -6.87 4.74
CA ALA A 10 -8.19 -7.00 6.05
C ALA A 10 -7.73 -8.25 6.82
N ALA A 11 -7.70 -9.41 6.16
CA ALA A 11 -7.22 -10.66 6.74
C ALA A 11 -5.72 -10.60 7.10
N GLY A 12 -4.91 -9.92 6.27
CA GLY A 12 -3.49 -9.71 6.53
C GLY A 12 -3.23 -8.87 7.77
N ILE A 13 -3.97 -7.76 7.92
CA ILE A 13 -3.91 -6.88 9.10
C ILE A 13 -4.44 -7.62 10.35
N ALA A 14 -5.53 -8.37 10.23
CA ALA A 14 -6.10 -9.16 11.33
C ALA A 14 -5.15 -10.26 11.82
N LYS A 15 -4.47 -10.96 10.91
CA LYS A 15 -3.58 -12.08 11.25
C LYS A 15 -2.22 -11.64 11.82
N LYS A 16 -1.62 -10.56 11.28
CA LYS A 16 -0.26 -10.12 11.67
C LYS A 16 -0.26 -8.97 12.68
N GLY A 17 -1.40 -8.28 12.84
CA GLY A 17 -1.51 -7.02 13.56
C GLY A 17 -1.02 -5.84 12.72
N PHE A 18 -1.59 -4.66 12.96
CA PHE A 18 -1.30 -3.43 12.20
C PHE A 18 0.21 -3.16 12.09
N ARG A 19 0.95 -3.24 13.19
CA ARG A 19 2.38 -2.94 13.23
C ARG A 19 3.22 -3.81 12.29
N ARG A 20 3.10 -5.14 12.37
CA ARG A 20 3.87 -6.06 11.50
C ARG A 20 3.43 -5.99 10.05
N TRP A 21 2.16 -5.69 9.81
CA TRP A 21 1.66 -5.46 8.45
C TRP A 21 2.25 -4.16 7.86
N TYR A 22 2.24 -3.07 8.63
CA TYR A 22 2.79 -1.77 8.24
C TYR A 22 4.30 -1.85 7.98
N GLU A 23 5.06 -2.53 8.85
CA GLU A 23 6.49 -2.76 8.66
C GLU A 23 6.78 -3.51 7.33
N ARG A 24 5.98 -4.52 6.98
CA ARG A 24 6.12 -5.22 5.70
C ARG A 24 5.79 -4.33 4.51
N GLN A 25 4.72 -3.54 4.63
CA GLN A 25 4.32 -2.60 3.59
C GLN A 25 5.42 -1.56 3.32
N LEU A 26 6.11 -1.09 4.37
CA LEU A 26 7.28 -0.23 4.23
C LEU A 26 8.41 -0.92 3.48
N ILE A 27 8.77 -2.15 3.88
CA ILE A 27 9.84 -2.92 3.23
C ILE A 27 9.53 -3.12 1.74
N ASP A 28 8.30 -3.52 1.42
CA ASP A 28 7.88 -3.71 0.03
C ASP A 28 7.99 -2.41 -0.77
N ALA A 29 7.58 -1.26 -0.21
CA ALA A 29 7.78 0.03 -0.85
C ALA A 29 9.26 0.33 -1.11
N HIS A 30 10.15 0.06 -0.15
CA HIS A 30 11.59 0.27 -0.33
C HIS A 30 12.17 -0.62 -1.44
N LEU A 31 11.71 -1.87 -1.58
CA LEU A 31 12.15 -2.75 -2.67
C LEU A 31 11.79 -2.17 -4.04
N TRP A 32 10.59 -1.60 -4.20
CA TRP A 32 10.20 -0.93 -5.44
C TRP A 32 11.02 0.34 -5.71
N LEU A 33 11.40 1.08 -4.65
CA LEU A 33 12.29 2.23 -4.77
C LEU A 33 13.69 1.79 -5.23
N VAL A 34 14.25 0.73 -4.63
CA VAL A 34 15.54 0.16 -5.05
C VAL A 34 15.47 -0.33 -6.50
N GLY A 35 14.38 -1.00 -6.90
CA GLY A 35 14.17 -1.39 -8.29
C GLY A 35 14.14 -0.20 -9.26
N CYS A 36 13.51 0.91 -8.85
CA CYS A 36 13.53 2.16 -9.61
C CYS A 36 14.96 2.71 -9.75
N LEU A 37 15.76 2.71 -8.68
CA LEU A 37 17.16 3.15 -8.72
C LEU A 37 18.02 2.28 -9.65
N VAL A 38 17.88 0.96 -9.57
CA VAL A 38 18.59 0.03 -10.46
C VAL A 38 18.19 0.27 -11.92
N ALA A 39 16.91 0.50 -12.20
CA ALA A 39 16.44 0.83 -13.54
C ALA A 39 17.03 2.16 -14.05
N MET A 40 17.16 3.17 -13.19
CA MET A 40 17.81 4.44 -13.55
C MET A 40 19.30 4.26 -13.85
N ILE A 41 20.01 3.42 -13.10
CA ILE A 41 21.42 3.07 -13.37
C ILE A 41 21.52 2.35 -14.73
N LEU A 42 20.60 1.44 -15.04
CA LEU A 42 20.56 0.74 -16.33
C LEU A 42 20.34 1.72 -17.50
N VAL A 43 19.46 2.71 -17.32
CA VAL A 43 19.24 3.78 -18.31
C VAL A 43 20.51 4.61 -18.49
N ALA A 44 21.16 5.03 -17.40
CA ALA A 44 22.40 5.80 -17.48
C ALA A 44 23.51 5.04 -18.21
N ALA A 45 23.70 3.76 -17.88
CA ALA A 45 24.65 2.89 -18.55
C ALA A 45 24.31 2.72 -20.04
N GLY A 46 23.04 2.48 -20.38
CA GLY A 46 22.59 2.35 -21.77
C GLY A 46 22.80 3.63 -22.59
N VAL A 47 22.62 4.80 -21.97
CA VAL A 47 22.92 6.09 -22.62
C VAL A 47 24.42 6.25 -22.86
N GLU A 48 25.26 5.91 -21.89
CA GLU A 48 26.72 5.93 -22.08
C GLU A 48 27.16 5.01 -23.23
N LEU A 49 26.67 3.77 -23.26
CA LEU A 49 26.96 2.81 -24.34
C LEU A 49 26.51 3.35 -25.70
N ALA A 50 25.29 3.90 -25.78
CA ALA A 50 24.76 4.47 -27.02
C ALA A 50 25.59 5.65 -27.55
N THR A 51 26.22 6.43 -26.66
CA THR A 51 27.11 7.54 -27.06
C THR A 51 28.49 7.09 -27.54
N LEU A 52 28.97 5.94 -27.05
CA LEU A 52 30.28 5.38 -27.42
C LEU A 52 30.22 4.46 -28.65
N GLY A 53 29.06 3.87 -28.94
CA GLY A 53 28.87 2.91 -30.03
C GLY A 53 28.87 3.53 -31.44
N THR A 54 29.66 2.94 -32.34
CA THR A 54 29.74 3.34 -33.75
C THR A 54 28.86 2.49 -34.68
N GLY A 55 28.41 1.31 -34.25
CA GLY A 55 27.59 0.39 -35.05
C GLY A 55 26.08 0.65 -34.98
N THR A 56 25.37 0.45 -36.10
CA THR A 56 23.89 0.58 -36.17
C THR A 56 23.16 -0.50 -35.38
N ALA A 57 23.69 -1.73 -35.34
CA ALA A 57 23.13 -2.83 -34.56
C ALA A 57 23.30 -2.61 -33.05
N GLU A 58 24.46 -2.10 -32.61
CA GLU A 58 24.75 -1.75 -31.21
C GLU A 58 23.80 -0.65 -30.72
N ARG A 59 23.57 0.38 -31.54
CA ARG A 59 22.61 1.45 -31.21
C ARG A 59 21.18 0.95 -31.04
N LEU A 60 20.78 -0.10 -31.77
CA LEU A 60 19.44 -0.68 -31.62
C LEU A 60 19.32 -1.42 -30.29
N SER A 61 20.34 -2.20 -29.90
CA SER A 61 20.37 -2.87 -28.59
C SER A 61 20.45 -1.89 -27.43
N ASP A 62 21.24 -0.82 -27.55
CA ASP A 62 21.38 0.20 -26.52
C ASP A 62 20.07 0.99 -26.36
N GLY A 63 19.42 1.33 -27.47
CA GLY A 63 18.09 1.96 -27.47
C GLY A 63 17.04 1.07 -26.80
N ALA A 64 17.07 -0.25 -27.06
CA ALA A 64 16.19 -1.20 -26.40
C ALA A 64 16.46 -1.29 -24.89
N LEU A 65 17.74 -1.23 -24.48
CA LEU A 65 18.15 -1.24 -23.07
C LEU A 65 17.64 0.01 -22.33
N VAL A 66 17.82 1.19 -22.93
CA VAL A 66 17.35 2.47 -22.38
C VAL A 66 15.83 2.49 -22.26
N LEU A 67 15.11 2.07 -23.30
CA LEU A 67 13.64 2.01 -23.27
C LEU A 67 13.15 0.98 -22.24
N GLY A 68 13.81 -0.17 -22.14
CA GLY A 68 13.52 -1.19 -21.15
C GLY A 68 13.73 -0.68 -19.71
N GLY A 69 14.84 0.01 -19.47
CA GLY A 69 15.12 0.65 -18.18
C GLY A 69 14.10 1.73 -17.82
N LEU A 70 13.73 2.60 -18.77
CA LEU A 70 12.68 3.61 -18.58
C LEU A 70 11.32 2.99 -18.25
N ALA A 71 10.93 1.95 -18.99
CA ALA A 71 9.67 1.25 -18.74
C ALA A 71 9.67 0.56 -17.37
N ALA A 72 10.75 -0.14 -17.02
CA ALA A 72 10.90 -0.79 -15.73
C ALA A 72 10.92 0.22 -14.57
N GLY A 73 11.65 1.32 -14.71
CA GLY A 73 11.72 2.39 -13.73
C GLY A 73 10.36 3.07 -13.51
N ALA A 74 9.66 3.42 -14.59
CA ALA A 74 8.32 3.99 -14.51
C ALA A 74 7.31 3.03 -13.87
N TYR A 75 7.42 1.74 -14.14
CA TYR A 75 6.59 0.71 -13.52
C TYR A 75 6.88 0.60 -12.01
N ALA A 76 8.15 0.47 -11.64
CA ALA A 76 8.59 0.37 -10.25
C ALA A 76 8.19 1.61 -9.44
N PHE A 77 8.36 2.79 -10.01
CA PHE A 77 7.98 4.06 -9.37
C PHE A 77 6.46 4.16 -9.14
N ARG A 78 5.64 3.81 -10.15
CA ARG A 78 4.18 3.76 -9.99
C ARG A 78 3.76 2.78 -8.90
N ARG A 79 4.43 1.64 -8.79
CA ARG A 79 4.14 0.64 -7.77
C ARG A 79 4.56 1.12 -6.39
N TYR A 80 5.73 1.75 -6.26
CA TYR A 80 6.20 2.41 -5.04
C TYR A 80 5.16 3.42 -4.50
N LEU A 81 4.74 4.38 -5.33
CA LEU A 81 3.77 5.41 -4.91
C LEU A 81 2.45 4.81 -4.43
N ARG A 82 1.94 3.76 -5.10
CA ARG A 82 0.71 3.10 -4.69
C ARG A 82 0.84 2.41 -3.32
N THR A 83 1.94 1.68 -3.12
CA THR A 83 2.21 0.99 -1.85
C THR A 83 2.34 1.99 -0.71
N LEU A 84 2.98 3.13 -0.96
CA LEU A 84 3.16 4.22 0.00
C LEU A 84 1.83 4.89 0.36
N MET A 85 1.02 5.28 -0.63
CA MET A 85 -0.29 5.91 -0.40
C MET A 85 -1.23 5.02 0.43
N VAL A 86 -1.21 3.69 0.19
CA VAL A 86 -2.01 2.75 1.00
C VAL A 86 -1.53 2.71 2.45
N ALA A 87 -0.21 2.73 2.67
CA ALA A 87 0.36 2.73 4.00
C ALA A 87 0.05 4.04 4.76
N GLU A 88 0.18 5.18 4.09
CA GLU A 88 -0.12 6.51 4.63
C GLU A 88 -1.61 6.63 4.99
N PHE A 89 -2.51 6.30 4.07
CA PHE A 89 -3.96 6.39 4.29
C PHE A 89 -4.46 5.55 5.47
N ILE A 90 -3.89 4.36 5.68
CA ILE A 90 -4.25 3.52 6.84
C ILE A 90 -3.52 4.02 8.11
N GLY A 91 -2.31 4.56 7.96
CA GLY A 91 -1.53 5.16 9.05
C GLY A 91 -2.20 6.38 9.68
N GLU A 92 -2.76 7.28 8.87
CA GLU A 92 -3.52 8.45 9.33
C GLU A 92 -4.77 8.07 10.16
N GLN A 93 -5.34 6.89 9.90
CA GLN A 93 -6.52 6.37 10.61
C GLN A 93 -6.15 5.46 11.79
N ALA A 94 -4.85 5.28 12.08
CA ALA A 94 -4.38 4.35 13.11
C ALA A 94 -4.35 4.95 14.52
N ASP A 95 -4.67 6.23 14.65
CA ASP A 95 -4.70 6.93 15.94
C ASP A 95 -6.01 6.72 16.68
N CYS A 96 -5.89 6.37 17.96
CA CYS A 96 -7.06 6.21 18.80
C CYS A 96 -7.67 7.57 19.17
N PRO A 97 -8.97 7.82 18.89
CA PRO A 97 -9.60 9.11 19.18
C PRO A 97 -9.80 9.38 20.67
N GLY A 98 -9.79 8.34 21.52
CA GLY A 98 -9.97 8.50 22.97
C GLY A 98 -8.69 8.80 23.73
N CYS A 99 -7.55 8.23 23.32
CA CYS A 99 -6.30 8.32 24.08
C CYS A 99 -5.08 8.79 23.26
N GLY A 100 -5.23 9.05 21.96
CA GLY A 100 -4.17 9.51 21.06
C GLY A 100 -3.05 8.50 20.81
N ARG A 101 -3.23 7.22 21.21
CA ARG A 101 -2.22 6.19 20.98
C ARG A 101 -2.24 5.76 19.52
N HIS A 102 -1.06 5.76 18.90
CA HIS A 102 -0.84 5.25 17.57
C HIS A 102 -0.84 3.71 17.53
N GLY A 103 -1.59 3.14 16.59
CA GLY A 103 -1.67 1.72 16.32
C GLY A 103 -2.88 1.04 16.96
N PHE A 104 -3.46 0.10 16.22
CA PHE A 104 -4.66 -0.63 16.60
C PHE A 104 -4.53 -2.14 16.41
N ARG A 105 -5.43 -2.88 17.05
CA ARG A 105 -5.69 -4.29 16.73
C ARG A 105 -7.00 -4.37 15.96
N VAL A 106 -7.14 -5.36 15.09
CA VAL A 106 -8.43 -5.61 14.44
C VAL A 106 -9.36 -6.19 15.50
N GLY A 107 -10.39 -5.44 15.87
CA GLY A 107 -11.49 -5.97 16.68
C GLY A 107 -12.28 -6.96 15.85
N GLN A 108 -12.80 -8.02 16.47
CA GLN A 108 -13.77 -8.86 15.76
C GLN A 108 -14.97 -7.99 15.39
N GLN A 109 -15.47 -8.16 14.16
CA GLN A 109 -16.73 -7.56 13.73
C GLN A 109 -17.81 -8.01 14.71
N SER A 110 -18.23 -7.11 15.59
CA SER A 110 -19.39 -7.39 16.41
C SER A 110 -20.59 -7.43 15.46
N PRO A 111 -21.39 -8.52 15.44
CA PRO A 111 -22.58 -8.55 14.63
C PRO A 111 -23.45 -7.36 15.02
N ILE A 112 -23.97 -6.68 14.00
CA ILE A 112 -24.82 -5.50 14.11
C ILE A 112 -25.90 -5.76 15.17
N GLY A 113 -25.83 -5.03 16.29
CA GLY A 113 -26.76 -5.18 17.40
C GLY A 113 -26.14 -5.01 18.78
N SER A 114 -25.67 -3.81 19.12
CA SER A 114 -25.71 -3.39 20.53
C SER A 114 -26.03 -1.90 20.59
N THR A 115 -27.32 -1.63 20.75
CA THR A 115 -27.83 -0.41 21.35
C THR A 115 -27.27 -0.32 22.77
N GLY A 116 -26.46 0.70 23.07
CA GLY A 116 -26.21 1.07 24.47
C GLY A 116 -24.83 1.62 24.81
N SER A 117 -24.81 2.95 24.98
CA SER A 117 -23.93 3.73 25.87
C SER A 117 -22.51 4.12 25.39
N GLY A 118 -22.39 5.40 24.99
CA GLY A 118 -21.30 6.25 25.48
C GLY A 118 -20.08 6.49 24.61
N SER A 119 -20.13 6.25 23.29
CA SER A 119 -19.04 6.65 22.38
C SER A 119 -19.37 8.01 21.74
N PRO A 120 -18.43 8.99 21.69
CA PRO A 120 -18.70 10.30 21.11
C PRO A 120 -19.13 10.12 19.65
N ALA A 121 -20.22 10.81 19.30
CA ALA A 121 -20.94 10.65 18.04
C ALA A 121 -20.01 10.86 16.84
N TYR A 122 -19.66 9.77 16.16
CA TYR A 122 -19.21 9.82 14.77
C TYR A 122 -20.44 9.86 13.89
N PRO A 123 -20.70 10.95 13.15
CA PRO A 123 -21.85 11.02 12.26
C PRO A 123 -21.59 10.08 11.07
N HIS A 124 -22.57 9.23 10.79
CA HIS A 124 -22.77 8.46 9.55
C HIS A 124 -21.96 7.16 9.40
N ALA A 125 -22.38 6.12 10.13
CA ALA A 125 -22.19 4.73 9.71
C ALA A 125 -23.04 4.48 8.45
N ALA A 126 -22.43 4.62 7.27
CA ALA A 126 -23.03 4.19 6.02
C ALA A 126 -22.97 2.66 5.92
N ALA A 127 -24.11 2.01 6.12
CA ALA A 127 -24.28 0.59 5.91
C ALA A 127 -23.98 0.24 4.43
N GLY A 128 -22.84 -0.41 4.18
CA GLY A 128 -22.52 -0.85 2.82
C GLY A 128 -21.08 -1.29 2.59
N PHE A 129 -20.68 -2.41 3.21
CA PHE A 129 -19.47 -3.20 2.89
C PHE A 129 -18.09 -2.54 3.12
N ASP A 130 -17.19 -3.29 3.77
CA ASP A 130 -15.71 -3.10 3.80
C ASP A 130 -15.10 -2.09 4.80
N GLU A 131 -15.73 -1.91 5.97
CA GLU A 131 -15.17 -1.15 7.09
C GLU A 131 -14.49 -2.10 8.09
N LEU A 132 -13.20 -1.91 8.36
CA LEU A 132 -12.44 -2.74 9.29
C LEU A 132 -12.50 -2.08 10.67
N THR A 133 -12.97 -2.80 11.69
CA THR A 133 -13.07 -2.24 13.05
C THR A 133 -11.71 -2.29 13.75
N ALA A 134 -11.13 -1.12 14.02
CA ALA A 134 -9.95 -0.98 14.86
C ALA A 134 -10.33 -0.99 16.34
N ALA A 135 -9.48 -1.56 17.19
CA ALA A 135 -9.62 -1.58 18.64
C ALA A 135 -8.32 -1.12 19.30
N CYS A 136 -8.44 -0.16 20.23
CA CYS A 136 -7.29 0.34 20.98
C CYS A 136 -6.84 -0.69 22.04
N PRO A 137 -5.54 -1.05 22.10
CA PRO A 137 -5.04 -1.93 23.15
C PRO A 137 -5.02 -1.29 24.54
N ARG A 138 -5.11 0.05 24.64
CA ARG A 138 -5.04 0.80 25.91
C ARG A 138 -6.43 1.10 26.49
N CYS A 139 -7.25 1.88 25.78
CA CYS A 139 -8.57 2.30 26.26
C CYS A 139 -9.72 1.41 25.79
N LYS A 140 -9.45 0.40 24.96
CA LYS A 140 -10.46 -0.53 24.39
C LYS A 140 -11.55 0.12 23.54
N CYS A 141 -11.44 1.41 23.22
CA CYS A 141 -12.31 2.07 22.24
C CYS A 141 -12.18 1.40 20.88
N HIS A 142 -13.30 1.28 20.17
CA HIS A 142 -13.36 0.81 18.81
C HIS A 142 -13.71 1.96 17.87
N TRP A 143 -13.12 1.99 16.68
CA TRP A 143 -13.46 2.95 15.64
C TRP A 143 -13.40 2.27 14.26
N PRO A 144 -14.21 2.74 13.31
CA PRO A 144 -14.12 2.27 11.95
C PRO A 144 -12.83 2.76 11.26
N VAL A 145 -12.17 1.89 10.51
CA VAL A 145 -11.07 2.23 9.60
C VAL A 145 -11.52 1.97 8.17
N ARG A 146 -11.45 3.02 7.34
CA ARG A 146 -11.75 2.91 5.92
C ARG A 146 -10.56 2.29 5.21
N LEU A 147 -10.84 1.25 4.42
CA LEU A 147 -9.86 0.68 3.52
C LEU A 147 -9.82 1.48 2.23
N PRO A 148 -8.63 1.75 1.65
CA PRO A 148 -8.56 2.44 0.38
C PRO A 148 -9.27 1.59 -0.68
N ALA A 149 -9.96 2.25 -1.62
CA ALA A 149 -10.53 1.58 -2.78
C ALA A 149 -9.38 1.10 -3.67
N LEU A 150 -8.83 -0.07 -3.38
CA LEU A 150 -7.82 -0.71 -4.20
C LEU A 150 -8.40 -0.89 -5.61
N GLY A 151 -7.95 -0.04 -6.54
CA GLY A 151 -8.13 -0.26 -7.96
C GLY A 151 -7.61 -1.65 -8.34
N PRO A 152 -8.17 -2.30 -9.38
CA PRO A 152 -7.86 -3.69 -9.69
C PRO A 152 -6.35 -3.87 -9.89
N GLU A 153 -5.72 -4.56 -8.94
CA GLU A 153 -4.44 -5.19 -9.18
C GLU A 153 -4.74 -6.35 -10.12
N LYS A 154 -4.49 -6.16 -11.44
CA LYS A 154 -4.43 -7.32 -12.33
C LYS A 154 -3.31 -8.20 -11.78
N PRO A 155 -3.57 -9.49 -11.50
CA PRO A 155 -2.48 -10.41 -11.21
C PRO A 155 -1.54 -10.37 -12.41
N THR A 156 -0.30 -9.93 -12.20
CA THR A 156 0.77 -10.19 -13.16
C THR A 156 1.01 -11.70 -13.18
N PRO A 157 1.07 -12.32 -14.37
CA PRO A 157 1.21 -13.77 -14.54
C PRO A 157 2.52 -14.30 -13.95
#